data_AF-A0A2S7AFT7-F1
#
_entry.id   AF-A0A2S7AFT7-F1
#
_cell.length_a   1.000
_cell.length_b   1.000
_cell.length_c   1.000
_cell.angle_alpha   90.00
_cell.angle_beta   90.00
_cell.angle_gamma   90.00
#
_symmetry.space_group_name_H-M   'P 1'
#
loop_
_entity.id
_entity.type
_entity.pdbx_description
1 polymer ?
#
loop_
_entity_poly.entity_id
_entity_poly.type
_entity_poly.pdbx_seq_one_letter_code
_entity_poly.pdbx_strand_id
1 'polypeptide(L)'
;MRMSPSTVRAGRFQSIAWVLLAALCLGSCQRADNTTALPGASAEPAAAMQSMTLPLRRNDLVAYARIRVTPAQYTQLEAAWRSGASRWPLTELPLPNEVGSLLGSLSAPGAERQLQQAFDAQLAGQSQGIRQAAQSLGQFGVQYLRSRSDYQSEQRAHYVQLVDALSDWAATAPLADRARARASIADLVTAARATGIGSDADLQRLGMEESLRRLGPFWAAAKQVLERYGLSLDSSLDALRTGLIRQDGDRAQVRLRYPLAAHDIDLSIGLIKREGHWYQQQTQDEVQALLGAAPVAPVPDAAATPDTPAAAPATPAATGQGPARR
;
A
#
# COMPACT_ATOMS: atom_id res chain seq x y z
N MET A 1 -31.56 -68.18 24.10
CA MET A 1 -32.68 -67.36 24.60
C MET A 1 -32.06 -66.17 25.36
N ARG A 2 -32.34 -64.95 24.88
CA ARG A 2 -32.07 -63.60 25.44
C ARG A 2 -30.62 -63.07 25.57
N MET A 3 -30.43 -61.94 24.86
CA MET A 3 -29.34 -60.97 24.85
C MET A 3 -29.40 -60.01 26.07
N SER A 4 -28.21 -59.57 26.52
CA SER A 4 -27.73 -58.21 26.94
C SER A 4 -28.59 -57.27 27.84
N PRO A 5 -28.00 -56.24 28.53
CA PRO A 5 -26.63 -55.71 28.41
C PRO A 5 -25.86 -55.48 29.74
N SER A 6 -24.54 -55.44 29.62
CA SER A 6 -23.61 -54.94 30.64
C SER A 6 -23.58 -53.42 30.67
N THR A 7 -23.71 -52.84 31.86
CA THR A 7 -23.59 -51.41 32.16
C THR A 7 -22.15 -50.93 31.97
N VAL A 8 -21.92 -50.04 31.01
CA VAL A 8 -20.64 -49.33 30.83
C VAL A 8 -20.59 -48.15 31.81
N ARG A 9 -19.55 -48.13 32.65
CA ARG A 9 -19.28 -47.09 33.65
C ARG A 9 -18.81 -45.82 32.93
N ALA A 10 -19.72 -44.88 32.68
CA ALA A 10 -19.40 -43.55 32.20
C ALA A 10 -18.81 -42.72 33.35
N GLY A 11 -17.48 -42.57 33.38
CA GLY A 11 -16.84 -41.77 34.41
C GLY A 11 -15.33 -41.74 34.26
N ARG A 12 -14.83 -40.76 33.49
CA ARG A 12 -13.51 -40.08 33.59
C ARG A 12 -13.08 -39.36 32.31
N PHE A 13 -13.70 -39.64 31.16
CA PHE A 13 -13.35 -38.97 29.89
C PHE A 13 -14.11 -37.66 29.62
N GLN A 14 -15.28 -37.44 30.26
CA GLN A 14 -16.01 -36.17 30.12
C GLN A 14 -15.27 -34.99 30.76
N SER A 15 -14.55 -35.20 31.86
CA SER A 15 -13.87 -34.13 32.59
C SER A 15 -12.68 -33.56 31.81
N ILE A 16 -12.00 -34.37 31.00
CA ILE A 16 -10.85 -33.92 30.18
C ILE A 16 -11.34 -33.16 28.94
N ALA A 17 -12.46 -33.58 28.36
CA ALA A 17 -13.08 -32.88 27.22
C ALA A 17 -13.53 -31.46 27.59
N TRP A 18 -14.06 -31.25 28.81
CA TRP A 18 -14.46 -29.92 29.29
C TRP A 18 -13.28 -28.99 29.60
N VAL A 19 -12.15 -29.52 30.08
CA VAL A 19 -10.94 -28.71 30.35
C VAL A 19 -10.24 -28.29 29.04
N LEU A 20 -10.22 -29.17 28.02
CA LEU A 20 -9.71 -28.81 26.68
C LEU A 20 -10.62 -27.79 25.97
N LEU A 21 -11.94 -27.88 26.12
CA LEU A 21 -12.88 -26.88 25.58
C LEU A 21 -12.74 -25.53 26.28
N ALA A 22 -12.51 -25.50 27.58
CA ALA A 22 -12.27 -24.27 28.34
C ALA A 22 -10.92 -23.61 28.03
N ALA A 23 -9.88 -24.41 27.75
CA ALA A 23 -8.57 -23.89 27.31
C ALA A 23 -8.62 -23.29 25.90
N LEU A 24 -9.48 -23.80 25.02
CA LEU A 24 -9.75 -23.20 23.69
C LEU A 24 -10.50 -21.86 23.78
N CYS A 25 -11.17 -21.56 24.88
CA CYS A 25 -11.81 -20.25 25.11
C CYS A 25 -10.87 -19.19 25.71
N LEU A 26 -9.72 -19.58 26.29
CA LEU A 26 -8.75 -18.64 26.88
C LEU A 26 -7.65 -18.18 25.90
N GLY A 27 -7.57 -18.79 24.71
CA GLY A 27 -6.67 -18.38 23.63
C GLY A 27 -7.18 -17.24 22.74
N SER A 28 -8.39 -16.72 22.98
CA SER A 28 -9.01 -15.68 22.14
C SER A 28 -8.98 -14.26 22.73
N CYS A 29 -8.37 -14.07 23.91
CA CYS A 29 -8.36 -12.79 24.63
C CYS A 29 -7.48 -11.68 24.01
N GLN A 30 -6.92 -11.85 22.81
CA GLN A 30 -6.30 -10.73 22.06
C GLN A 30 -7.21 -10.15 20.97
N ARG A 31 -8.42 -10.70 20.76
CA ARG A 31 -9.36 -10.19 19.73
C ARG A 31 -10.40 -9.19 20.29
N ALA A 32 -10.25 -8.74 21.53
CA ALA A 32 -11.26 -7.98 22.27
C ALA A 32 -11.25 -6.45 22.08
N ASP A 33 -10.23 -5.84 21.47
CA ASP A 33 -10.14 -4.37 21.35
C ASP A 33 -10.64 -3.79 20.02
N ASN A 34 -11.09 -4.64 19.09
CA ASN A 34 -11.47 -4.23 17.73
C ASN A 34 -12.96 -3.92 17.56
N THR A 35 -13.79 -4.10 18.58
CA THR A 35 -15.24 -3.84 18.53
C THR A 35 -15.68 -2.58 19.26
N THR A 36 -14.85 -2.03 20.15
CA THR A 36 -15.19 -0.79 20.86
C THR A 36 -15.03 0.42 19.96
N ALA A 37 -16.11 1.18 19.78
CA ALA A 37 -16.06 2.46 19.07
C ALA A 37 -15.11 3.43 19.78
N LEU A 38 -14.36 4.22 19.02
CA LEU A 38 -13.52 5.27 19.60
C LEU A 38 -14.39 6.41 20.15
N PRO A 39 -13.92 7.16 21.16
CA PRO A 39 -14.61 8.36 21.63
C PRO A 39 -14.94 9.31 20.48
N GLY A 40 -16.17 9.84 20.46
CA GLY A 40 -16.61 10.76 19.42
C GLY A 40 -16.80 10.12 18.03
N ALA A 41 -16.91 8.80 17.91
CA ALA A 41 -17.12 8.10 16.64
C ALA A 41 -18.37 8.59 15.86
N SER A 42 -19.41 9.05 16.55
CA SER A 42 -20.63 9.57 15.93
C SER A 42 -20.55 11.06 15.58
N ALA A 43 -19.46 11.75 15.90
CA ALA A 43 -19.31 13.16 15.55
C ALA A 43 -19.13 13.32 14.03
N GLU A 44 -19.66 14.40 13.46
CA GLU A 44 -19.59 14.64 12.01
C GLU A 44 -18.18 14.50 11.41
N PRO A 45 -17.09 15.02 12.02
CA PRO A 45 -15.76 14.88 11.43
C PRO A 45 -15.27 13.42 11.42
N ALA A 46 -15.59 12.64 12.46
CA ALA A 46 -15.25 11.23 12.54
C ALA A 46 -16.06 10.40 11.52
N ALA A 47 -17.36 10.68 11.39
CA ALA A 47 -18.23 10.05 10.40
C ALA A 47 -17.79 10.35 8.95
N ALA A 48 -17.32 11.57 8.67
CA ALA A 48 -16.78 11.93 7.37
C ALA A 48 -15.56 11.09 7.01
N MET A 49 -14.64 10.87 7.96
CA MET A 49 -13.48 10.00 7.74
C MET A 49 -13.87 8.53 7.56
N GLN A 50 -14.85 8.04 8.32
CA GLN A 50 -15.36 6.68 8.15
C GLN A 50 -15.98 6.49 6.75
N SER A 51 -16.65 7.51 6.23
CA SER A 51 -17.33 7.43 4.92
C SER A 51 -16.37 7.25 3.73
N MET A 52 -15.10 7.64 3.88
CA MET A 52 -14.07 7.51 2.86
C MET A 52 -13.64 6.05 2.61
N THR A 53 -13.93 5.12 3.53
CA THR A 53 -13.55 3.71 3.36
C THR A 53 -14.42 2.98 2.34
N LEU A 54 -15.70 3.36 2.24
CA LEU A 54 -16.67 2.64 1.43
C LEU A 54 -16.36 2.67 -0.07
N PRO A 55 -15.96 3.81 -0.68
CA PRO A 55 -15.49 3.81 -2.06
C PRO A 55 -14.30 2.88 -2.31
N LEU A 56 -13.29 2.89 -1.45
CA LEU A 56 -12.12 2.01 -1.56
C LEU A 56 -12.50 0.54 -1.42
N ARG A 57 -13.44 0.23 -0.52
CA ARG A 57 -13.98 -1.12 -0.31
C ARG A 57 -14.71 -1.63 -1.55
N ARG A 58 -15.47 -0.76 -2.21
CA ARG A 58 -16.22 -1.05 -3.44
C ARG A 58 -15.39 -0.94 -4.72
N ASN A 59 -14.11 -0.58 -4.61
CA ASN A 59 -13.22 -0.31 -5.75
C ASN A 59 -13.71 0.86 -6.63
N ASP A 60 -14.50 1.78 -6.06
CA ASP A 60 -15.01 2.96 -6.73
C ASP A 60 -14.01 4.11 -6.54
N LEU A 61 -12.98 4.12 -7.38
CA LEU A 61 -11.93 5.14 -7.31
C LEU A 61 -12.44 6.53 -7.71
N VAL A 62 -13.54 6.61 -8.47
CA VAL A 62 -14.19 7.89 -8.83
C VAL A 62 -14.87 8.48 -7.60
N ALA A 63 -15.68 7.69 -6.88
CA ALA A 63 -16.31 8.14 -5.65
C ALA A 63 -15.26 8.47 -4.56
N TYR A 64 -14.16 7.71 -4.51
CA TYR A 64 -13.04 8.00 -3.62
C TYR A 64 -12.39 9.35 -3.93
N ALA A 65 -12.16 9.66 -5.21
CA ALA A 65 -11.64 10.96 -5.61
C ALA A 65 -12.60 12.08 -5.21
N ARG A 66 -13.89 11.95 -5.57
CA ARG A 66 -14.91 12.99 -5.33
C ARG A 66 -15.07 13.34 -3.85
N ILE A 67 -14.98 12.36 -2.94
CA ILE A 67 -15.19 12.61 -1.51
C ILE A 67 -14.00 13.31 -0.83
N ARG A 68 -12.83 13.33 -1.46
CA ARG A 68 -11.59 13.87 -0.89
C ARG A 68 -11.38 15.37 -1.14
N VAL A 69 -12.12 15.96 -2.07
CA VAL A 69 -11.95 17.36 -2.52
C VAL A 69 -13.28 18.08 -2.70
N THR A 70 -13.24 19.42 -2.77
CA THR A 70 -14.44 20.19 -3.08
C THR A 70 -14.87 19.96 -4.54
N PRO A 71 -16.16 20.19 -4.90
CA PRO A 71 -16.61 20.07 -6.29
C PRO A 71 -15.84 20.96 -7.27
N ALA A 72 -15.45 22.16 -6.82
CA ALA A 72 -14.63 23.08 -7.60
C ALA A 72 -13.21 22.52 -7.83
N GLN A 73 -12.56 22.01 -6.79
CA GLN A 73 -11.25 21.35 -6.90
C GLN A 73 -11.33 20.13 -7.83
N TYR A 74 -12.36 19.29 -7.69
CA TYR A 74 -12.53 18.10 -8.55
C TYR A 74 -12.58 18.47 -10.05
N THR A 75 -13.30 19.55 -10.39
CA THR A 75 -13.38 20.05 -11.76
C THR A 75 -12.03 20.56 -12.27
N GLN A 76 -11.29 21.27 -11.43
CA GLN A 76 -9.95 21.77 -11.77
C GLN A 76 -8.93 20.63 -11.93
N LEU A 77 -9.01 19.60 -11.07
CA LEU A 77 -8.17 18.41 -11.13
C LEU A 77 -8.44 17.60 -12.39
N GLU A 78 -9.69 17.45 -12.79
CA GLU A 78 -10.06 16.82 -14.07
C GLU A 78 -9.46 17.57 -15.27
N ALA A 79 -9.43 18.90 -15.25
CA ALA A 79 -8.78 19.72 -16.28
C ALA A 79 -7.25 19.58 -16.26
N ALA A 80 -6.63 19.66 -15.07
CA ALA A 80 -5.19 19.48 -14.88
C ALA A 80 -4.73 18.08 -15.30
N TRP A 81 -5.57 17.06 -15.12
CA TRP A 81 -5.28 15.72 -15.59
C TRP A 81 -5.22 15.64 -17.11
N ARG A 82 -6.21 16.22 -17.81
CA ARG A 82 -6.24 16.24 -19.28
C ARG A 82 -5.08 17.02 -19.88
N SER A 83 -4.58 18.06 -19.21
CA SER A 83 -3.39 18.79 -19.65
C SER A 83 -2.07 18.09 -19.28
N GLY A 84 -2.12 17.01 -18.49
CA GLY A 84 -0.93 16.31 -17.99
C GLY A 84 -0.25 17.01 -16.81
N ALA A 85 -0.83 18.10 -16.29
CA ALA A 85 -0.31 18.83 -15.13
C ALA A 85 -0.57 18.10 -13.80
N SER A 86 -1.44 17.08 -13.77
CA SER A 86 -1.76 16.31 -12.57
C SER A 86 -2.02 14.84 -12.87
N ARG A 87 -1.68 13.99 -11.90
CA ARG A 87 -2.09 12.57 -11.80
C ARG A 87 -2.85 12.26 -10.51
N TRP A 88 -3.30 13.29 -9.80
CA TRP A 88 -4.17 13.11 -8.64
C TRP A 88 -5.52 12.51 -9.09
N PRO A 89 -6.08 11.49 -8.42
CA PRO A 89 -5.70 10.98 -7.10
C PRO A 89 -4.80 9.73 -7.15
N LEU A 90 -4.20 9.35 -8.28
CA LEU A 90 -3.34 8.15 -8.29
C LEU A 90 -2.13 8.31 -7.39
N THR A 91 -1.65 9.54 -7.23
CA THR A 91 -0.60 9.92 -6.27
C THR A 91 -1.01 9.77 -4.80
N GLU A 92 -2.31 9.71 -4.51
CA GLU A 92 -2.85 9.51 -3.15
C GLU A 92 -3.06 8.04 -2.81
N LEU A 93 -3.07 7.17 -3.82
CA LEU A 93 -3.24 5.75 -3.64
C LEU A 93 -1.86 5.13 -3.39
N PRO A 94 -1.78 4.00 -2.68
CA PRO A 94 -0.54 3.24 -2.56
C PRO A 94 -0.26 2.47 -3.87
N LEU A 95 -0.24 3.21 -4.98
CA LEU A 95 0.12 2.76 -6.31
C LEU A 95 1.48 3.36 -6.66
N PRO A 96 2.26 2.70 -7.54
CA PRO A 96 3.45 3.31 -8.09
C PRO A 96 3.10 4.63 -8.80
N ASN A 97 3.99 5.62 -8.72
CA ASN A 97 3.77 6.90 -9.40
C ASN A 97 3.65 6.73 -10.92
N GLU A 98 4.23 5.66 -11.46
CA GLU A 98 4.29 5.32 -12.88
C GLU A 98 3.20 4.30 -13.28
N VAL A 99 1.94 4.55 -12.87
CA VAL A 99 0.80 3.63 -13.11
C VAL A 99 0.66 3.24 -14.58
N GLY A 100 0.81 4.18 -15.52
CA GLY A 100 0.69 3.89 -16.95
C GLY A 100 1.77 2.93 -17.44
N SER A 101 3.03 3.11 -16.99
CA SER A 101 4.15 2.23 -17.31
C SER A 101 3.98 0.82 -16.73
N LEU A 102 3.51 0.73 -15.49
CA LEU A 102 3.18 -0.54 -14.85
C LEU A 102 2.12 -1.30 -15.66
N LEU A 103 1.02 -0.63 -16.01
CA LEU A 103 -0.07 -1.26 -16.77
C LEU A 103 0.37 -1.64 -18.18
N GLY A 104 1.20 -0.82 -18.84
CA GLY A 104 1.83 -1.17 -20.12
C GLY A 104 2.67 -2.45 -20.01
N SER A 105 3.49 -2.57 -18.97
CA SER A 105 4.33 -3.75 -18.73
C SER A 105 3.51 -5.00 -18.44
N LEU A 106 2.48 -4.88 -17.60
CA LEU A 106 1.56 -5.99 -17.28
C LEU A 106 0.70 -6.40 -18.48
N SER A 107 0.28 -5.44 -19.31
CA SER A 107 -0.60 -5.73 -20.45
C SER A 107 0.14 -6.22 -21.70
N ALA A 108 1.46 -6.11 -21.74
CA ALA A 108 2.29 -6.48 -22.88
C ALA A 108 2.07 -7.93 -23.37
N PRO A 109 2.25 -8.20 -24.67
CA PRO A 109 2.21 -9.56 -25.20
C PRO A 109 3.25 -10.45 -24.52
N GLY A 110 2.80 -11.56 -23.94
CA GLY A 110 3.69 -12.51 -23.26
C GLY A 110 4.18 -12.08 -21.87
N ALA A 111 3.60 -11.00 -21.30
CA ALA A 111 3.93 -10.51 -19.96
C ALA A 111 3.89 -11.61 -18.89
N GLU A 112 2.91 -12.51 -18.92
CA GLU A 112 2.79 -13.60 -17.96
C GLU A 112 4.05 -14.48 -17.93
N ARG A 113 4.57 -14.81 -19.12
CA ARG A 113 5.76 -15.67 -19.24
C ARG A 113 7.01 -14.93 -18.80
N GLN A 114 7.17 -13.68 -19.23
CA GLN A 114 8.35 -12.86 -18.91
C GLN A 114 8.42 -12.56 -17.42
N LEU A 115 7.32 -12.15 -16.81
CA LEU A 115 7.23 -11.88 -15.37
C LEU A 115 7.45 -13.16 -14.56
N GLN A 116 6.91 -14.30 -14.99
CA GLN A 116 7.18 -15.58 -14.33
C GLN A 116 8.65 -15.96 -14.41
N GLN A 117 9.30 -15.78 -15.56
CA GLN A 117 10.73 -16.06 -15.72
C GLN A 117 11.60 -15.16 -14.84
N ALA A 118 11.28 -13.86 -14.76
CA ALA A 118 11.96 -12.93 -13.87
C ALA A 118 11.78 -13.33 -12.39
N PHE A 119 10.55 -13.66 -11.99
CA PHE A 119 10.25 -14.18 -10.66
C PHE A 119 11.05 -15.45 -10.35
N ASP A 120 11.08 -16.40 -11.28
CA ASP A 120 11.78 -17.66 -11.12
C ASP A 120 13.29 -17.48 -10.93
N ALA A 121 13.87 -16.53 -11.65
CA ALA A 121 15.30 -16.22 -11.57
C ALA A 121 15.67 -15.48 -10.28
N GLN A 122 14.80 -14.59 -9.78
CA GLN A 122 15.16 -13.66 -8.71
C GLN A 122 14.57 -13.99 -7.34
N LEU A 123 13.43 -14.67 -7.28
CA LEU A 123 12.64 -14.78 -6.04
C LEU A 123 12.24 -16.22 -5.71
N ALA A 124 11.98 -17.06 -6.71
CA ALA A 124 11.49 -18.42 -6.46
C ALA A 124 12.45 -19.21 -5.55
N GLY A 125 11.91 -19.74 -4.45
CA GLY A 125 12.67 -20.49 -3.45
C GLY A 125 13.60 -19.65 -2.55
N GLN A 126 13.74 -18.33 -2.78
CA GLN A 126 14.64 -17.46 -2.01
C GLN A 126 14.00 -16.91 -0.72
N SER A 127 13.18 -17.71 -0.04
CA SER A 127 12.39 -17.28 1.13
C SER A 127 13.24 -16.64 2.24
N GLN A 128 14.44 -17.18 2.50
CA GLN A 128 15.34 -16.63 3.51
C GLN A 128 15.92 -15.27 3.10
N GLY A 129 16.33 -15.12 1.83
CA GLY A 129 16.86 -13.87 1.30
C GLY A 129 15.82 -12.76 1.33
N ILE A 130 14.59 -13.06 0.91
CA ILE A 130 13.46 -12.13 0.98
C ILE A 130 13.18 -11.71 2.43
N ARG A 131 13.18 -12.66 3.37
CA ARG A 131 12.99 -12.35 4.79
C ARG A 131 14.06 -11.40 5.33
N GLN A 132 15.33 -11.67 5.04
CA GLN A 132 16.44 -10.82 5.48
C GLN A 132 16.36 -9.43 4.84
N ALA A 133 16.02 -9.34 3.55
CA ALA A 133 15.82 -8.08 2.87
C ALA A 133 14.68 -7.27 3.50
N ALA A 134 13.53 -7.90 3.78
CA ALA A 134 12.40 -7.25 4.44
C ALA A 134 12.78 -6.70 5.82
N GLN A 135 13.46 -7.50 6.65
CA GLN A 135 13.92 -7.06 7.97
C GLN A 135 14.93 -5.91 7.89
N SER A 136 15.89 -6.00 6.98
CA SER A 136 16.90 -4.95 6.79
C SER A 136 16.28 -3.65 6.28
N LEU A 137 15.37 -3.73 5.30
CA LEU A 137 14.67 -2.57 4.75
C LEU A 137 13.77 -1.93 5.81
N GLY A 138 13.09 -2.72 6.63
CA GLY A 138 12.30 -2.22 7.76
C GLY A 138 13.14 -1.44 8.75
N GLN A 139 14.23 -2.05 9.23
CA GLN A 139 15.16 -1.39 10.16
C GLN A 139 15.74 -0.10 9.57
N PHE A 140 16.19 -0.14 8.31
CA PHE A 140 16.70 1.05 7.64
C PHE A 140 15.61 2.13 7.49
N GLY A 141 14.42 1.76 7.03
CA GLY A 141 13.30 2.67 6.83
C GLY A 141 12.87 3.37 8.11
N VAL A 142 12.78 2.64 9.22
CA VAL A 142 12.49 3.22 10.54
C VAL A 142 13.57 4.19 10.97
N GLN A 143 14.86 3.85 10.81
CA GLN A 143 15.95 4.76 11.19
C GLN A 143 16.01 6.00 10.31
N TYR A 144 15.77 5.85 9.00
CA TYR A 144 15.65 6.96 8.07
C TYR A 144 14.53 7.93 8.51
N LEU A 145 13.33 7.41 8.76
CA LEU A 145 12.20 8.21 9.23
C LEU A 145 12.48 8.92 10.56
N ARG A 146 13.16 8.25 11.50
CA ARG A 146 13.56 8.84 12.78
C ARG A 146 14.55 9.99 12.61
N SER A 147 15.46 9.89 11.64
CA SER A 147 16.48 10.90 11.35
C SER A 147 15.96 12.15 10.64
N ARG A 148 14.82 12.05 9.93
CA ARG A 148 14.20 13.13 9.17
C ARG A 148 13.50 14.13 10.10
N SER A 149 13.98 15.37 10.16
CA SER A 149 13.42 16.43 11.03
C SER A 149 12.25 17.20 10.40
N ASP A 150 12.01 17.02 9.10
CA ASP A 150 10.97 17.71 8.33
C ASP A 150 9.57 17.13 8.55
N TYR A 151 9.45 15.92 9.10
CA TYR A 151 8.16 15.36 9.51
C TYR A 151 7.74 15.82 10.90
N GLN A 152 6.47 16.22 11.03
CA GLN A 152 5.80 16.36 12.31
C GLN A 152 5.84 15.03 13.09
N SER A 153 5.89 15.10 14.41
CA SER A 153 6.09 13.93 15.28
C SER A 153 5.03 12.84 15.10
N GLU A 154 3.74 13.22 15.02
CA GLU A 154 2.63 12.29 14.81
C GLU A 154 2.70 11.61 13.43
N GLN A 155 3.04 12.37 12.39
CA GLN A 155 3.17 11.84 11.03
C GLN A 155 4.34 10.87 10.91
N ARG A 156 5.46 11.18 11.57
CA ARG A 156 6.62 10.29 11.65
C ARG A 156 6.28 8.99 12.38
N ALA A 157 5.58 9.08 13.50
CA ALA A 157 5.15 7.91 14.26
C ALA A 157 4.22 7.00 13.46
N HIS A 158 3.32 7.58 12.65
CA HIS A 158 2.47 6.83 11.73
C HIS A 158 3.29 6.07 10.67
N TYR A 159 4.24 6.73 10.00
CA TYR A 159 5.05 6.05 8.98
C TYR A 159 5.93 4.93 9.55
N VAL A 160 6.44 5.10 10.78
CA VAL A 160 7.19 4.03 11.46
C VAL A 160 6.29 2.80 11.67
N GLN A 161 5.05 2.97 12.14
CA GLN A 161 4.10 1.86 12.31
C GLN A 161 3.82 1.13 10.99
N LEU A 162 3.67 1.88 9.88
CA LEU A 162 3.46 1.28 8.55
C LEU A 162 4.68 0.48 8.08
N VAL A 163 5.88 1.04 8.23
CA VAL A 163 7.13 0.35 7.85
C VAL A 163 7.29 -0.93 8.67
N ASP A 164 7.06 -0.88 9.97
CA ASP A 164 7.12 -2.06 10.84
C ASP A 164 6.11 -3.12 10.41
N ALA A 165 4.84 -2.74 10.23
CA ALA A 165 3.78 -3.66 9.85
C ALA A 165 4.04 -4.37 8.50
N LEU A 166 4.49 -3.61 7.50
CA LEU A 166 4.75 -4.15 6.16
C LEU A 166 6.05 -4.97 6.11
N SER A 167 7.06 -4.60 6.89
CA SER A 167 8.32 -5.35 6.96
C SER A 167 8.13 -6.71 7.64
N ASP A 168 7.36 -6.75 8.74
CA ASP A 168 7.01 -7.99 9.43
C ASP A 168 6.14 -8.91 8.56
N TRP A 169 5.17 -8.31 7.84
CA TRP A 169 4.38 -9.04 6.86
C TRP A 169 5.27 -9.63 5.77
N ALA A 170 6.13 -8.82 5.13
CA ALA A 170 7.00 -9.29 4.04
C ALA A 170 8.00 -10.37 4.50
N ALA A 171 8.44 -10.31 5.76
CA ALA A 171 9.34 -11.32 6.35
C ALA A 171 8.68 -12.70 6.51
N THR A 172 7.35 -12.76 6.57
CA THR A 172 6.57 -13.98 6.84
C THR A 172 5.72 -14.43 5.64
N ALA A 173 5.37 -13.51 4.74
CA ALA A 173 4.56 -13.78 3.56
C ALA A 173 5.28 -14.78 2.62
N PRO A 174 4.52 -15.67 1.93
CA PRO A 174 5.08 -16.66 1.03
C PRO A 174 5.48 -16.04 -0.33
N LEU A 175 6.28 -14.97 -0.31
CA LEU A 175 6.65 -14.17 -1.49
C LEU A 175 7.54 -14.93 -2.49
N ALA A 176 8.22 -16.00 -2.04
CA ALA A 176 9.04 -16.88 -2.89
C ALA A 176 8.25 -18.08 -3.46
N ASP A 177 6.94 -18.19 -3.18
CA ASP A 177 6.10 -19.30 -3.64
C ASP A 177 5.78 -19.16 -5.13
N ARG A 178 6.29 -20.10 -5.92
CA ARG A 178 6.15 -20.10 -7.38
C ARG A 178 4.71 -20.26 -7.86
N ALA A 179 3.92 -21.11 -7.20
CA ALA A 179 2.55 -21.37 -7.62
C ALA A 179 1.66 -20.15 -7.36
N ARG A 180 1.85 -19.50 -6.20
CA ARG A 180 1.18 -18.24 -5.85
C ARG A 180 1.58 -17.12 -6.81
N ALA A 181 2.88 -16.97 -7.10
CA ALA A 181 3.37 -15.98 -8.04
C ALA A 181 2.75 -16.15 -9.43
N ARG A 182 2.73 -17.39 -9.96
CA ARG A 182 2.12 -17.68 -11.27
C ARG A 182 0.65 -17.27 -11.33
N ALA A 183 -0.11 -17.60 -10.30
CA ALA A 183 -1.52 -17.22 -10.23
C ALA A 183 -1.68 -15.69 -10.12
N SER A 184 -0.90 -15.03 -9.26
CA SER A 184 -0.98 -13.58 -9.06
C SER A 184 -0.55 -12.78 -10.29
N ILE A 185 0.49 -13.22 -10.99
CA ILE A 185 0.92 -12.64 -12.26
C ILE A 185 -0.20 -12.77 -13.30
N ALA A 186 -0.80 -13.96 -13.44
CA ALA A 186 -1.90 -14.16 -14.39
C ALA A 186 -3.12 -13.26 -14.10
N ASP A 187 -3.49 -13.12 -12.82
CA ASP A 187 -4.60 -12.27 -12.38
C ASP A 187 -4.32 -10.79 -12.69
N LEU A 188 -3.13 -10.29 -12.33
CA LEU A 188 -2.72 -8.90 -12.56
C LEU A 188 -2.60 -8.57 -14.05
N VAL A 189 -2.05 -9.48 -14.86
CA VAL A 189 -1.92 -9.29 -16.31
C VAL A 189 -3.30 -9.24 -16.97
N THR A 190 -4.19 -10.19 -16.63
CA THR A 190 -5.58 -10.16 -17.09
C THR A 190 -6.27 -8.85 -16.72
N ALA A 191 -6.16 -8.43 -15.46
CA ALA A 191 -6.79 -7.21 -14.96
C ALA A 191 -6.21 -5.95 -15.62
N ALA A 192 -4.88 -5.88 -15.80
CA ALA A 192 -4.22 -4.76 -16.45
C ALA A 192 -4.66 -4.61 -17.91
N ARG A 193 -4.74 -5.73 -18.66
CA ARG A 193 -5.27 -5.71 -20.04
C ARG A 193 -6.71 -5.22 -20.11
N ALA A 194 -7.55 -5.61 -19.14
CA ALA A 194 -8.94 -5.17 -19.08
C ALA A 194 -9.09 -3.65 -18.86
N THR A 195 -8.08 -2.98 -18.31
CA THR A 195 -8.10 -1.51 -18.20
C THR A 195 -8.01 -0.82 -19.57
N GLY A 196 -7.39 -1.45 -20.57
CA GLY A 196 -7.07 -0.80 -21.84
C GLY A 196 -6.18 0.44 -21.73
N ILE A 197 -5.45 0.59 -20.61
CA ILE A 197 -4.49 1.67 -20.35
C ILE A 197 -3.10 1.05 -20.46
N GLY A 198 -2.32 1.44 -21.47
CA GLY A 198 -0.96 0.94 -21.67
C GLY A 198 0.13 1.97 -21.40
N SER A 199 -0.26 3.21 -21.10
CA SER A 199 0.67 4.34 -20.99
C SER A 199 0.07 5.53 -20.23
N ASP A 200 0.92 6.46 -19.83
CA ASP A 200 0.48 7.74 -19.26
C ASP A 200 -0.28 8.60 -20.29
N ALA A 201 0.03 8.45 -21.58
CA ALA A 201 -0.71 9.11 -22.65
C ALA A 201 -2.16 8.62 -22.72
N ASP A 202 -2.41 7.33 -22.48
CA ASP A 202 -3.77 6.79 -22.38
C ASP A 202 -4.52 7.37 -21.18
N LEU A 203 -3.87 7.42 -20.01
CA LEU A 203 -4.44 8.05 -18.82
C LEU A 203 -4.84 9.50 -19.11
N GLN A 204 -3.97 10.28 -19.75
CA GLN A 204 -4.25 11.67 -20.11
C GLN A 204 -5.42 11.79 -21.09
N ARG A 205 -5.40 10.97 -22.16
CA ARG A 205 -6.44 10.95 -23.20
C ARG A 205 -7.82 10.58 -22.68
N LEU A 206 -7.89 9.62 -21.75
CA LEU A 206 -9.15 9.19 -21.13
C LEU A 206 -9.69 10.26 -20.17
N GLY A 207 -8.82 11.08 -19.57
CA GLY A 207 -9.17 11.97 -18.47
C GLY A 207 -9.19 11.24 -17.12
N MET A 208 -9.36 11.98 -16.03
CA MET A 208 -9.24 11.43 -14.67
C MET A 208 -10.39 10.44 -14.40
N GLU A 209 -11.64 10.84 -14.59
CA GLU A 209 -12.77 9.98 -14.22
C GLU A 209 -12.80 8.64 -14.97
N GLU A 210 -12.62 8.65 -16.30
CA GLU A 210 -12.60 7.43 -17.09
C GLU A 210 -11.42 6.53 -16.72
N SER A 211 -10.23 7.11 -16.50
CA SER A 211 -9.07 6.36 -16.02
C SER A 211 -9.37 5.66 -14.69
N LEU A 212 -9.89 6.40 -13.70
CA LEU A 212 -10.23 5.85 -12.39
C LEU A 212 -11.29 4.75 -12.47
N ARG A 213 -12.30 4.91 -13.35
CA ARG A 213 -13.33 3.90 -13.56
C ARG A 213 -12.76 2.60 -14.11
N ARG A 214 -11.83 2.68 -15.07
CA ARG A 214 -11.14 1.50 -15.64
C ARG A 214 -10.16 0.87 -14.67
N LEU A 215 -9.58 1.65 -13.77
CA LEU A 215 -8.66 1.17 -12.74
C LEU A 215 -9.38 0.49 -11.56
N GLY A 216 -10.68 0.71 -11.36
CA GLY A 216 -11.45 0.07 -10.28
C GLY A 216 -11.34 -1.46 -10.26
N PRO A 217 -11.63 -2.18 -11.36
CA PRO A 217 -11.44 -3.63 -11.41
C PRO A 217 -9.98 -4.08 -11.23
N PHE A 218 -9.00 -3.30 -11.71
CA PHE A 218 -7.58 -3.59 -11.48
C PHE A 218 -7.20 -3.43 -10.01
N TRP A 219 -7.71 -2.41 -9.33
CA TRP A 219 -7.56 -2.23 -7.88
C TRP A 219 -8.14 -3.40 -7.09
N ALA A 220 -9.30 -3.92 -7.50
CA ALA A 220 -9.88 -5.12 -6.92
C ALA A 220 -8.95 -6.35 -7.03
N ALA A 221 -8.38 -6.57 -8.23
CA ALA A 221 -7.43 -7.65 -8.46
C ALA A 221 -6.14 -7.49 -7.63
N ALA A 222 -5.62 -6.27 -7.52
CA ALA A 222 -4.45 -5.97 -6.70
C ALA A 222 -4.72 -6.31 -5.21
N LYS A 223 -5.87 -5.91 -4.67
CA LYS A 223 -6.28 -6.28 -3.30
C LYS A 223 -6.40 -7.80 -3.11
N GLN A 224 -6.99 -8.50 -4.06
CA GLN A 224 -7.10 -9.96 -4.01
C GLN A 224 -5.73 -10.65 -4.03
N VAL A 225 -4.78 -10.12 -4.80
CA VAL A 225 -3.40 -10.61 -4.80
C VAL A 225 -2.76 -10.39 -3.43
N LEU A 226 -2.86 -9.20 -2.84
CA LEU A 226 -2.33 -8.94 -1.49
C LEU A 226 -2.95 -9.87 -0.44
N GLU A 227 -4.26 -10.12 -0.52
CA GLU A 227 -4.98 -11.05 0.35
C GLU A 227 -4.45 -12.49 0.23
N ARG A 228 -4.08 -12.95 -0.98
CA ARG A 228 -3.45 -14.27 -1.20
C ARG A 228 -2.11 -14.42 -0.47
N TYR A 229 -1.44 -13.30 -0.17
CA TYR A 229 -0.20 -13.23 0.61
C TYR A 229 -0.45 -12.85 2.08
N GLY A 230 -1.70 -12.82 2.55
CA GLY A 230 -2.05 -12.56 3.94
C GLY A 230 -2.18 -11.07 4.29
N LEU A 231 -2.25 -10.17 3.30
CA LEU A 231 -2.46 -8.74 3.51
C LEU A 231 -3.83 -8.31 2.96
N SER A 232 -4.88 -8.42 3.79
CA SER A 232 -6.24 -8.03 3.39
C SER A 232 -6.49 -6.54 3.64
N LEU A 233 -6.43 -5.74 2.58
CA LEU A 233 -6.78 -4.32 2.64
C LEU A 233 -8.29 -4.12 2.89
N ASP A 234 -9.13 -5.01 2.36
CA ASP A 234 -10.56 -4.96 2.58
C ASP A 234 -10.92 -5.21 4.05
N SER A 235 -10.28 -6.18 4.71
CA SER A 235 -10.44 -6.36 6.16
C SER A 235 -9.96 -5.16 6.95
N SER A 236 -8.91 -4.48 6.49
CA SER A 236 -8.37 -3.27 7.13
C SER A 236 -9.37 -2.11 7.03
N LEU A 237 -9.98 -1.93 5.85
CA LEU A 237 -11.02 -0.93 5.59
C LEU A 237 -12.31 -1.22 6.37
N ASP A 238 -12.74 -2.49 6.43
CA ASP A 238 -13.94 -2.92 7.14
C ASP A 238 -13.80 -2.76 8.67
N ALA A 239 -12.58 -2.90 9.20
CA ALA A 239 -12.26 -2.76 10.62
C ALA A 239 -11.77 -1.35 11.02
N LEU A 240 -11.70 -0.41 10.08
CA LEU A 240 -11.30 0.96 10.37
C LEU A 240 -12.31 1.63 11.30
N ARG A 241 -11.78 2.27 12.34
CA ARG A 241 -12.55 3.03 13.33
C ARG A 241 -12.07 4.47 13.36
N THR A 242 -13.01 5.40 13.50
CA THR A 242 -12.74 6.83 13.67
C THR A 242 -13.27 7.33 15.01
N GLY A 243 -12.64 8.36 15.57
CA GLY A 243 -13.09 9.03 16.79
C GLY A 243 -12.62 10.47 16.85
N LEU A 244 -13.47 11.38 17.35
CA LEU A 244 -13.13 12.78 17.49
C LEU A 244 -12.20 13.00 18.69
N ILE A 245 -11.05 13.64 18.46
CA ILE A 245 -10.12 14.08 19.51
C ILE A 245 -10.50 15.50 19.96
N ARG A 246 -10.63 16.43 19.01
CA ARG A 246 -10.98 17.84 19.24
C ARG A 246 -11.68 18.43 18.03
N GLN A 247 -12.54 19.42 18.25
CA GLN A 247 -13.11 20.27 17.21
C GLN A 247 -13.09 21.74 17.64
N ASP A 248 -12.54 22.60 16.79
CA ASP A 248 -12.41 24.04 16.97
C ASP A 248 -13.01 24.75 15.74
N GLY A 249 -14.32 25.05 15.80
CA GLY A 249 -15.05 25.65 14.68
C GLY A 249 -14.99 24.76 13.42
N ASP A 250 -14.35 25.28 12.37
CA ASP A 250 -14.17 24.61 11.07
C ASP A 250 -12.92 23.72 11.01
N ARG A 251 -12.26 23.46 12.14
CA ARG A 251 -11.14 22.51 12.24
C ARG A 251 -11.46 21.38 13.20
N ALA A 252 -10.96 20.19 12.92
CA ALA A 252 -11.08 19.05 13.83
C ALA A 252 -9.84 18.17 13.76
N GLN A 253 -9.59 17.41 14.82
CA GLN A 253 -8.61 16.34 14.85
C GLN A 253 -9.34 15.03 15.14
N VAL A 254 -9.15 14.04 14.28
CA VAL A 254 -9.81 12.73 14.35
C VAL A 254 -8.76 11.65 14.48
N ARG A 255 -8.94 10.74 15.43
CA ARG A 255 -8.16 9.51 15.57
C ARG A 255 -8.70 8.45 14.63
N LEU A 256 -7.80 7.76 13.95
CA LEU A 256 -8.11 6.59 13.15
C LEU A 256 -7.37 5.39 13.73
N ARG A 257 -8.04 4.25 13.80
CA ARG A 257 -7.42 2.97 14.14
C ARG A 257 -7.87 1.89 13.17
N TYR A 258 -6.93 1.13 12.61
CA TYR A 258 -7.25 0.01 11.73
C TYR A 258 -6.16 -1.07 11.83
N PRO A 259 -6.53 -2.36 11.67
CA PRO A 259 -5.54 -3.42 11.58
C PRO A 259 -4.85 -3.37 10.22
N LEU A 260 -3.55 -3.65 10.19
CA LEU A 260 -2.77 -3.88 8.97
C LEU A 260 -1.78 -5.02 9.23
N ALA A 261 -1.93 -6.11 8.48
CA ALA A 261 -1.22 -7.37 8.75
C ALA A 261 -1.40 -7.82 10.21
N ALA A 262 -0.32 -7.91 10.98
CA ALA A 262 -0.32 -8.32 12.39
C ALA A 262 -0.36 -7.13 13.38
N HIS A 263 -0.49 -5.90 12.88
CA HIS A 263 -0.36 -4.68 13.67
C HIS A 263 -1.66 -3.88 13.69
N ASP A 264 -1.88 -3.13 14.76
CA ASP A 264 -2.92 -2.10 14.81
C ASP A 264 -2.27 -0.75 14.54
N ILE A 265 -2.64 -0.11 13.44
CA ILE A 265 -2.17 1.22 13.09
C ILE A 265 -3.05 2.25 13.80
N ASP A 266 -2.41 3.25 14.41
CA ASP A 266 -3.04 4.35 15.12
C ASP A 266 -2.47 5.69 14.66
N LEU A 267 -3.34 6.60 14.25
CA LEU A 267 -2.95 7.91 13.73
C LEU A 267 -4.00 8.98 14.03
N SER A 268 -3.54 10.22 14.06
CA SER A 268 -4.37 11.42 14.16
C SER A 268 -4.35 12.16 12.83
N ILE A 269 -5.52 12.53 12.32
CA ILE A 269 -5.68 13.29 11.07
C ILE A 269 -6.36 14.62 11.38
N GLY A 270 -5.79 15.70 10.84
CA GLY A 270 -6.39 17.03 10.85
C GLY A 270 -7.41 17.20 9.73
N LEU A 271 -8.57 17.75 10.06
CA LEU A 271 -9.68 18.01 9.15
C LEU A 271 -10.02 19.49 9.10
N ILE A 272 -10.53 19.91 7.95
CA ILE A 272 -11.05 21.25 7.71
C ILE A 272 -12.45 21.18 7.09
N LYS A 273 -13.36 22.04 7.57
CA LYS A 273 -14.70 22.18 7.02
C LYS A 273 -14.68 23.18 5.87
N ARG A 274 -15.18 22.76 4.71
CA ARG A 274 -15.36 23.59 3.50
C ARG A 274 -16.75 23.32 2.95
N GLU A 275 -17.53 24.37 2.70
CA GLU A 275 -18.85 24.24 2.07
C GLU A 275 -19.76 23.22 2.80
N GLY A 276 -19.68 23.19 4.13
CA GLY A 276 -20.46 22.27 4.98
C GLY A 276 -19.90 20.84 5.08
N HIS A 277 -18.85 20.49 4.36
CA HIS A 277 -18.26 19.14 4.32
C HIS A 277 -16.88 19.11 4.97
N TRP A 278 -16.54 17.98 5.60
CA TRP A 278 -15.24 17.77 6.24
C TRP A 278 -14.26 17.08 5.29
N TYR A 279 -13.07 17.67 5.15
CA TYR A 279 -12.00 17.17 4.30
C TYR A 279 -10.72 16.99 5.09
N GLN A 280 -9.84 16.09 4.65
CA GLN A 280 -8.49 15.99 5.19
C GLN A 280 -7.72 17.26 4.86
N GLN A 281 -7.18 17.93 5.88
CA GLN A 281 -6.50 19.21 5.69
C GLN A 281 -5.27 19.05 4.78
N GLN A 282 -4.47 17.99 4.99
CA GLN A 282 -3.29 17.71 4.17
C GLN A 282 -3.64 17.62 2.67
N THR A 283 -4.70 16.87 2.31
CA THR A 283 -5.14 16.74 0.91
C THR A 283 -5.61 18.06 0.32
N GLN A 284 -6.29 18.89 1.12
CA GLN A 284 -6.71 20.22 0.68
C GLN A 284 -5.51 21.12 0.40
N ASP A 285 -4.50 21.09 1.25
CA ASP A 285 -3.27 21.86 1.10
C ASP A 285 -2.46 21.37 -0.12
N GLU A 286 -2.32 20.05 -0.31
CA GLU A 286 -1.64 19.42 -1.46
C GLU A 286 -2.34 19.74 -2.79
N VAL A 287 -3.67 19.59 -2.84
CA VAL A 287 -4.46 19.91 -4.05
C VAL A 287 -4.39 21.41 -4.35
N GLN A 288 -4.45 22.27 -3.33
CA GLN A 288 -4.32 23.71 -3.52
C GLN A 288 -2.93 24.08 -4.08
N ALA A 289 -1.86 23.45 -3.58
CA ALA A 289 -0.51 23.65 -4.09
C ALA A 289 -0.37 23.15 -5.54
N LEU A 290 -0.90 21.97 -5.83
CA LEU A 290 -0.90 21.37 -7.17
C LEU A 290 -1.62 22.23 -8.21
N LEU A 291 -2.78 22.77 -7.85
CA LEU A 291 -3.58 23.63 -8.73
C LEU A 291 -3.07 25.07 -8.80
N GLY A 292 -2.32 25.53 -7.79
CA GLY A 292 -1.70 26.84 -7.73
C GLY A 292 -0.33 26.93 -8.40
N ALA A 293 0.34 25.80 -8.62
CA ALA A 293 1.57 25.74 -9.40
C ALA A 293 1.25 26.07 -10.87
N ALA A 294 1.72 27.21 -11.36
CA ALA A 294 1.64 27.53 -12.79
C ALA A 294 2.33 26.42 -13.60
N PRO A 295 1.83 26.05 -14.79
CA PRO A 295 2.48 25.03 -15.62
C PRO A 295 3.93 25.43 -15.84
N VAL A 296 4.86 24.66 -15.28
CA VAL A 296 6.29 24.84 -15.58
C VAL A 296 6.44 24.46 -17.05
N ALA A 297 6.70 25.46 -17.89
CA ALA A 297 7.08 25.21 -19.27
C ALA A 297 8.26 24.22 -19.28
N PRO A 298 8.27 23.22 -20.17
CA PRO A 298 9.35 22.25 -20.22
C PRO A 298 10.67 23.02 -20.38
N VAL A 299 11.56 22.87 -19.40
CA VAL A 299 12.92 23.37 -19.51
C VAL A 299 13.54 22.60 -20.69
N PRO A 300 14.01 23.28 -21.74
CA PRO A 300 14.70 22.59 -22.82
C PRO A 300 15.91 21.88 -22.22
N ASP A 301 16.04 20.62 -22.61
CA ASP A 301 17.11 19.70 -22.24
C ASP A 301 18.43 20.45 -22.10
N ALA A 302 18.93 20.55 -20.85
CA ALA A 302 20.24 21.10 -20.61
C ALA A 302 21.22 20.12 -21.24
N ALA A 303 21.70 20.52 -22.42
CA ALA A 303 22.66 19.83 -23.24
C ALA A 303 23.66 19.02 -22.41
N ALA A 304 23.77 17.75 -22.78
CA ALA A 304 24.83 16.85 -22.36
C ALA A 304 26.17 17.59 -22.24
N THR A 305 26.65 17.74 -21.01
CA THR A 305 28.07 17.92 -20.74
C THR A 305 28.80 16.69 -21.27
N PRO A 306 29.76 16.82 -22.19
CA PRO A 306 30.50 15.68 -22.70
C PRO A 306 31.33 15.04 -21.59
N ASP A 307 31.30 13.71 -21.56
CA ASP A 307 32.09 12.85 -20.70
C ASP A 307 33.58 13.23 -20.70
N THR A 308 34.13 13.35 -19.50
CA THR A 308 35.57 13.29 -19.27
C THR A 308 36.06 11.87 -19.60
N PRO A 309 37.09 11.67 -20.45
CA PRO A 309 37.52 10.33 -20.83
C PRO A 309 38.09 9.56 -19.63
N ALA A 310 37.62 8.31 -19.50
CA ALA A 310 38.13 7.32 -18.57
C ALA A 310 39.63 7.05 -18.82
N ALA A 311 40.40 7.04 -17.74
CA ALA A 311 41.80 6.63 -17.75
C ALA A 311 41.94 5.17 -18.20
N ALA A 312 42.87 4.94 -19.13
CA ALA A 312 43.18 3.63 -19.70
C ALA A 312 43.74 2.64 -18.64
N PRO A 313 43.45 1.34 -18.76
CA PRO A 313 44.02 0.31 -17.89
C PRO A 313 45.50 0.06 -18.24
N ALA A 314 46.34 -0.04 -17.21
CA ALA A 314 47.75 -0.36 -17.34
C ALA A 314 47.96 -1.85 -17.71
N THR A 315 48.65 -2.10 -18.82
CA THR A 315 49.11 -3.42 -19.25
C THR A 315 50.34 -3.86 -18.44
N PRO A 316 50.44 -5.12 -17.99
CA PRO A 316 51.65 -5.65 -17.39
C PRO A 316 52.58 -6.27 -18.44
N ALA A 317 53.86 -5.89 -18.44
CA ALA A 317 54.97 -6.62 -19.07
C ALA A 317 56.21 -6.39 -18.20
N ALA A 318 56.67 -7.38 -17.44
CA ALA A 318 57.58 -8.47 -17.83
C ALA A 318 59.03 -8.17 -17.41
N THR A 319 59.50 -9.01 -16.48
CA THR A 319 60.86 -9.36 -16.09
C THR A 319 61.99 -9.05 -17.07
N GLY A 320 63.10 -8.50 -16.56
CA GLY A 320 64.40 -8.51 -17.23
C GLY A 320 65.49 -7.83 -16.38
N GLN A 321 66.60 -8.54 -16.16
CA GLN A 321 67.70 -8.27 -15.22
C GLN A 321 68.55 -7.00 -15.51
N GLY A 322 69.33 -6.59 -14.49
CA GLY A 322 70.25 -5.44 -14.47
C GLY A 322 71.45 -5.50 -15.45
N PRO A 323 72.56 -4.72 -15.27
CA PRO A 323 73.24 -4.50 -13.99
C PRO A 323 73.80 -3.07 -13.76
N ALA A 324 74.48 -2.96 -12.63
CA ALA A 324 75.34 -1.87 -12.15
C ALA A 324 76.27 -1.21 -13.18
N ARG A 325 76.54 0.10 -13.04
CA ARG A 325 77.78 0.66 -12.47
C ARG A 325 77.88 2.18 -12.64
N ARG A 326 78.33 2.80 -11.54
CA ARG A 326 78.88 4.15 -11.31
C ARG A 326 77.90 5.32 -11.33
#